data_AF-A0A662VYI2-F1
#
_entry.id   AF-A0A662VYI2-F1
#
_cell.length_a   1.000
_cell.length_b   1.000
_cell.length_c   1.000
_cell.angle_alpha   90.00
_cell.angle_beta   90.00
_cell.angle_gamma   90.00
#
_symmetry.space_group_name_H-M   'P 1'
#
loop_
_entity.id
_entity.type
_entity.pdbx_description
1 polymer ?
#
loop_
_entity_poly.entity_id
_entity_poly.type
_entity_poly.pdbx_seq_one_letter_code
_entity_poly.pdbx_strand_id
1 'polypeptide(L)'
;MKARELPPGTALKKAIMKLLKVAMVKLEGIAARLLPWNISDRELLDSLEGFTSLKDVLYAVRGNRPPFFVRSSDKEELVSLIQQEFPELQEEIIEEAEKVCQHVFDLLGSGPVNLDEFVERHGGREVCGYLPWHFDFKVGYRWNPKKFYKEIRPAHGKAD
;
A
#
# COMPACT_ATOMS: atom_id res chain seq x y z
N MET A 1 14.65 -26.65 24.57
CA MET A 1 13.27 -26.23 24.92
C MET A 1 12.31 -27.29 24.39
N LYS A 2 11.73 -28.16 25.24
CA LYS A 2 10.74 -29.16 24.77
C LYS A 2 9.43 -28.43 24.49
N ALA A 3 8.99 -28.42 23.22
CA ALA A 3 7.64 -27.96 22.89
C ALA A 3 6.65 -28.81 23.68
N ARG A 4 5.80 -28.18 24.50
CA ARG A 4 4.73 -28.90 25.21
C ARG A 4 3.79 -29.50 24.15
N GLU A 5 3.74 -30.82 24.08
CA GLU A 5 2.82 -31.53 23.20
C GLU A 5 1.38 -31.22 23.64
N LEU A 6 0.54 -30.84 22.67
CA LEU A 6 -0.86 -30.55 22.93
C LEU A 6 -1.61 -31.85 23.22
N PRO A 7 -2.60 -31.84 24.14
CA PRO A 7 -3.46 -32.99 24.36
C PRO A 7 -4.06 -33.49 23.03
N PRO A 8 -4.19 -34.82 22.81
CA PRO A 8 -4.59 -35.39 21.52
C PRO A 8 -5.89 -34.82 20.96
N GLY A 9 -6.90 -34.60 21.82
CA GLY A 9 -8.17 -33.98 21.43
C GLY A 9 -8.03 -32.53 20.97
N THR A 10 -7.14 -31.76 21.60
CA THR A 10 -6.82 -30.38 21.20
C THR A 10 -6.04 -30.36 19.89
N ALA A 11 -5.09 -31.29 19.70
CA ALA A 11 -4.34 -31.43 18.46
C ALA A 11 -5.25 -31.79 17.28
N LEU A 12 -6.15 -32.76 17.46
CA LEU A 12 -7.14 -33.16 16.46
C LEU A 12 -8.09 -32.01 16.11
N LYS A 13 -8.62 -31.30 17.10
CA LYS A 13 -9.48 -30.13 16.88
C LYS A 13 -8.75 -29.04 16.09
N LYS A 14 -7.50 -28.75 16.42
CA LYS A 14 -6.67 -27.78 15.66
C LYS A 14 -6.39 -28.25 14.25
N ALA A 15 -6.16 -29.54 14.03
CA ALA A 15 -5.95 -30.10 12.70
C ALA A 15 -7.21 -29.96 11.82
N ILE A 16 -8.38 -30.32 12.35
CA ILE A 16 -9.67 -30.15 11.66
C ILE A 16 -9.93 -28.68 11.35
N MET A 17 -9.77 -27.79 12.34
CA MET A 17 -9.94 -26.34 12.13
C MET A 17 -8.99 -25.78 11.08
N LYS A 18 -7.74 -26.28 11.03
CA LYS A 18 -6.77 -25.88 10.01
C LYS A 18 -7.23 -26.31 8.61
N LEU A 19 -7.73 -27.53 8.45
CA LEU A 19 -8.26 -28.03 7.18
C LEU A 19 -9.48 -27.24 6.72
N LEU A 20 -10.44 -26.99 7.63
CA LEU A 20 -11.62 -26.15 7.35
C LEU A 20 -11.21 -24.73 6.91
N LYS A 21 -10.24 -24.13 7.60
CA LYS A 21 -9.71 -22.81 7.23
C LYS A 21 -9.08 -22.81 5.84
N VAL A 22 -8.31 -23.85 5.49
CA VAL A 22 -7.71 -23.97 4.15
C VAL A 22 -8.79 -24.13 3.09
N ALA A 23 -9.80 -24.97 3.32
CA ALA A 23 -10.92 -25.15 2.39
C ALA A 23 -11.71 -23.86 2.18
N MET A 24 -12.01 -23.13 3.27
CA MET A 24 -12.68 -21.83 3.20
C MET A 24 -11.91 -20.82 2.37
N VAL A 25 -10.59 -20.68 2.58
CA VAL A 25 -9.74 -19.79 1.78
C VAL A 25 -9.74 -20.18 0.29
N LYS A 26 -9.76 -21.48 -0.02
CA LYS A 26 -9.84 -21.96 -1.42
C LYS A 26 -11.16 -21.60 -2.07
N LEU A 27 -12.28 -21.78 -1.35
CA LEU A 27 -13.61 -21.42 -1.85
C LEU A 27 -13.75 -19.91 -2.04
N GLU A 28 -13.31 -19.11 -1.07
CA GLU A 28 -13.24 -17.64 -1.20
C GLU A 28 -12.40 -17.23 -2.41
N GLY A 29 -11.27 -17.90 -2.65
CA GLY A 29 -10.40 -17.61 -3.80
C GLY A 29 -11.03 -17.95 -5.15
N ILE A 30 -11.86 -18.99 -5.21
CA ILE A 30 -12.67 -19.30 -6.41
C ILE A 30 -13.74 -18.24 -6.60
N ALA A 31 -14.48 -17.89 -5.54
CA ALA A 31 -15.52 -16.87 -5.58
C ALA A 31 -14.96 -15.51 -6.04
N ALA A 32 -13.83 -15.07 -5.48
CA ALA A 32 -13.18 -13.80 -5.84
C ALA A 32 -12.71 -13.72 -7.30
N ARG A 33 -12.51 -14.86 -8.00
CA ARG A 33 -12.16 -14.89 -9.42
C ARG A 33 -13.37 -14.86 -10.34
N LEU A 34 -14.48 -15.41 -9.89
CA LEU A 34 -15.70 -15.57 -10.70
C LEU A 34 -16.70 -14.44 -10.48
N LEU A 35 -16.69 -13.86 -9.29
CA LEU A 35 -17.55 -12.75 -8.89
C LEU A 35 -16.64 -11.53 -8.68
N PRO A 36 -16.75 -10.47 -9.50
CA PRO A 36 -16.12 -9.21 -9.17
C PRO A 36 -16.77 -8.69 -7.89
N TRP A 37 -16.13 -8.92 -6.75
CA TRP A 37 -16.54 -8.41 -5.45
C TRP A 37 -16.15 -6.93 -5.36
N ASN A 38 -16.69 -6.15 -6.29
CA ASN A 38 -16.66 -4.71 -6.18
C ASN A 38 -17.73 -4.36 -5.16
N ILE A 39 -17.33 -3.72 -4.08
CA ILE A 39 -18.28 -3.10 -3.16
C ILE A 39 -18.99 -2.02 -3.96
N SER A 40 -20.31 -2.11 -4.08
CA SER A 40 -21.10 -1.06 -4.71
C SER A 40 -21.06 0.21 -3.85
N ASP A 41 -21.27 1.37 -4.47
CA ASP A 41 -21.38 2.65 -3.75
C ASP A 41 -22.40 2.57 -2.59
N ARG A 42 -23.47 1.79 -2.79
CA ARG A 42 -24.49 1.54 -1.78
C ARG A 42 -23.97 0.69 -0.62
N GLU A 43 -23.34 -0.45 -0.90
CA GLU A 43 -22.77 -1.30 0.16
C GLU A 43 -21.67 -0.56 0.95
N LEU A 44 -20.88 0.26 0.25
CA LEU A 44 -19.90 1.14 0.89
C LEU A 44 -20.60 2.13 1.83
N LEU A 45 -21.64 2.81 1.38
CA LEU A 45 -22.41 3.74 2.21
C LEU A 45 -23.09 3.06 3.39
N ASP A 46 -23.69 1.89 3.19
CA ASP A 46 -24.35 1.12 4.25
C ASP A 46 -23.33 0.68 5.34
N SER A 47 -22.05 0.52 4.98
CA SER A 47 -20.97 0.23 5.94
C SER A 47 -20.44 1.46 6.69
N LEU A 48 -20.73 2.66 6.19
CA LEU A 48 -20.26 3.93 6.73
C LEU A 48 -21.41 4.61 7.49
N GLU A 49 -21.59 4.21 8.75
CA GLU A 49 -22.63 4.75 9.62
C GLU A 49 -22.57 6.29 9.69
N GLY A 50 -23.73 6.94 9.55
CA GLY A 50 -23.87 8.39 9.67
C GLY A 50 -23.73 9.18 8.37
N PHE A 51 -23.56 8.53 7.22
CA PHE A 51 -23.50 9.18 5.91
C PHE A 51 -24.66 8.80 5.01
N THR A 52 -25.24 9.79 4.32
CA THR A 52 -26.36 9.58 3.39
C THR A 52 -25.91 9.57 1.92
N SER A 53 -24.68 10.03 1.64
CA SER A 53 -24.10 10.00 0.30
C SER A 53 -22.57 9.91 0.34
N LEU A 54 -21.97 9.44 -0.76
CA LEU A 54 -20.51 9.41 -0.90
C LEU A 54 -19.90 10.81 -0.84
N LYS A 55 -20.67 11.83 -1.23
CA LYS A 55 -20.23 13.22 -1.14
C LYS A 55 -20.05 13.65 0.32
N ASP A 56 -20.92 13.20 1.22
CA ASP A 56 -20.82 13.48 2.65
C ASP A 56 -19.66 12.74 3.29
N VAL A 57 -19.44 11.48 2.89
CA VAL A 57 -18.24 10.71 3.25
C VAL A 57 -16.97 11.47 2.83
N LEU A 58 -16.88 11.88 1.57
CA LEU A 58 -15.72 12.61 1.05
C LEU A 58 -15.55 13.95 1.76
N TYR A 59 -16.63 14.64 2.10
CA TYR A 59 -16.57 15.89 2.85
C TYR A 59 -16.06 15.67 4.27
N ALA A 60 -16.51 14.62 4.96
CA ALA A 60 -16.04 14.29 6.31
C ALA A 60 -14.60 13.75 6.34
N VAL A 61 -14.21 12.90 5.38
CA VAL A 61 -12.83 12.42 5.20
C VAL A 61 -11.91 13.58 4.84
N ARG A 62 -12.39 14.53 4.03
CA ARG A 62 -11.65 15.78 3.82
C ARG A 62 -11.53 16.56 5.13
N GLY A 63 -12.63 16.64 5.90
CA GLY A 63 -12.72 17.39 7.15
C GLY A 63 -12.40 18.88 6.97
N ASN A 64 -12.33 19.61 8.09
CA ASN A 64 -11.56 20.86 8.12
C ASN A 64 -10.09 20.47 8.10
N ARG A 65 -9.50 20.36 6.91
CA ARG A 65 -8.05 20.20 6.82
C ARG A 65 -7.42 21.43 7.47
N PRO A 66 -6.59 21.28 8.52
CA PRO A 66 -5.69 22.37 8.85
C PRO A 66 -4.94 22.76 7.57
N PRO A 67 -4.56 24.04 7.39
CA PRO A 67 -3.71 24.42 6.26
C PRO A 67 -2.58 23.39 6.17
N PHE A 68 -2.45 22.75 4.99
CA PHE A 68 -1.55 21.61 4.80
C PHE A 68 -0.10 22.08 4.95
N PHE A 69 0.41 22.15 6.18
CA PHE A 69 1.75 22.54 6.64
C PHE A 69 2.35 23.88 6.12
N VAL A 70 1.98 24.32 4.92
CA VAL A 70 2.46 25.49 4.17
C VAL A 70 1.29 25.98 3.31
N ARG A 71 0.88 27.24 3.47
CA ARG A 71 -0.07 27.87 2.53
C ARG A 71 0.71 28.35 1.31
N SER A 72 0.08 28.31 0.13
CA SER A 72 0.69 28.84 -1.09
C SER A 72 1.06 30.33 -0.97
N SER A 73 0.34 31.09 -0.15
CA SER A 73 0.64 32.51 0.17
C SER A 73 1.92 32.70 0.98
N ASP A 74 2.36 31.66 1.68
CA ASP A 74 3.47 31.72 2.64
C ASP A 74 4.75 31.17 1.98
N LYS A 75 4.72 30.90 0.67
CA LYS A 75 5.81 30.24 -0.07
C LYS A 75 7.09 31.06 -0.04
N GLU A 76 7.01 32.34 -0.38
CA GLU A 76 8.18 33.23 -0.45
C GLU A 76 8.82 33.39 0.92
N GLU A 77 8.00 33.52 1.97
CA GLU A 77 8.46 33.60 3.35
C GLU A 77 9.14 32.30 3.79
N LEU A 78 8.55 31.14 3.48
CA LEU A 78 9.13 29.84 3.81
C LEU A 78 10.46 29.60 3.10
N VAL A 79 10.56 29.95 1.81
CA VAL A 79 11.82 29.85 1.06
C VAL A 79 12.88 30.74 1.70
N SER A 80 12.54 31.99 2.03
CA SER A 80 13.47 32.89 2.72
C SER A 80 13.92 32.33 4.07
N LEU A 81 13.01 31.74 4.85
CA LEU A 81 13.33 31.15 6.14
C LEU A 81 14.28 29.96 6.00
N ILE A 82 14.02 29.05 5.05
CA ILE A 82 14.89 27.90 4.80
C ILE A 82 16.29 28.35 4.37
N GLN A 83 16.38 29.35 3.49
CA GLN A 83 17.67 29.90 3.03
C GLN A 83 18.46 30.57 4.16
N GLN A 84 17.77 31.16 5.15
CA GLN A 84 18.40 31.80 6.30
C GLN A 84 18.85 30.80 7.36
N GLU A 85 18.00 29.83 7.70
CA GLU A 85 18.23 28.90 8.81
C GLU A 85 19.03 27.66 8.39
N PHE A 86 18.93 27.23 7.13
CA PHE A 86 19.57 26.02 6.59
C PHE A 86 20.20 26.27 5.21
N PRO A 87 21.09 27.27 5.06
CA PRO A 87 21.69 27.61 3.77
C PRO A 87 22.46 26.43 3.14
N GLU A 88 23.02 25.55 3.96
CA GLU A 88 23.77 24.36 3.52
C GLU A 88 22.90 23.29 2.87
N LEU A 89 21.59 23.26 3.16
CA LEU A 89 20.67 22.27 2.61
C LEU A 89 20.04 22.71 1.28
N GLN A 90 20.28 23.95 0.84
CA GLN A 90 19.61 24.50 -0.35
C GLN A 90 19.88 23.66 -1.61
N GLU A 91 21.14 23.29 -1.85
CA GLU A 91 21.49 22.46 -3.01
C GLU A 91 20.86 21.07 -2.89
N GLU A 92 20.93 20.42 -1.73
CA GLU A 92 20.33 19.10 -1.50
C GLU A 92 18.81 19.11 -1.73
N ILE A 93 18.09 20.12 -1.22
CA ILE A 93 16.64 20.25 -1.41
C ILE A 93 16.29 20.39 -2.90
N ILE A 94 17.06 21.18 -3.65
CA ILE A 94 16.84 21.36 -5.09
C ILE A 94 17.14 20.06 -5.84
N GLU A 95 18.23 19.37 -5.50
CA GLU A 95 18.60 18.10 -6.11
C GLU A 95 17.54 17.01 -5.87
N GLU A 96 17.00 16.90 -4.65
CA GLU A 96 15.91 15.96 -4.35
C GLU A 96 14.62 16.33 -5.08
N ALA A 97 14.29 17.62 -5.19
CA ALA A 97 13.14 18.07 -5.96
C ALA A 97 13.29 17.74 -7.46
N GLU A 98 14.50 17.89 -8.01
CA GLU A 98 14.80 17.56 -9.40
C GLU A 98 14.67 16.05 -9.65
N LYS A 99 15.15 15.20 -8.73
CA LYS A 99 14.92 13.74 -8.79
C LYS A 99 13.44 13.41 -8.88
N VAL A 100 12.60 14.04 -8.06
CA VAL A 100 11.14 13.85 -8.08
C VAL A 100 10.53 14.27 -9.43
N CYS A 101 10.94 15.43 -9.97
CA CYS A 101 10.52 15.90 -11.30
C CYS A 101 10.92 14.94 -12.42
N GLN A 102 12.05 14.25 -12.27
CA GLN A 102 12.55 13.23 -13.20
C GLN A 102 11.99 11.82 -12.91
N HIS A 103 10.97 11.73 -12.05
CA HIS A 103 10.31 10.50 -11.62
C HIS A 103 11.25 9.49 -10.92
N VAL A 104 12.25 9.99 -10.20
CA VAL A 104 13.15 9.20 -9.35
C VAL A 104 12.70 9.32 -7.91
N PHE A 105 12.34 8.19 -7.28
CA PHE A 105 11.82 8.14 -5.92
C PHE A 105 12.49 7.04 -5.10
N ASP A 106 12.74 7.30 -3.82
CA ASP A 106 13.00 6.23 -2.85
C ASP A 106 11.68 5.62 -2.38
N LEU A 107 11.27 4.53 -3.02
CA LEU A 107 10.03 3.84 -2.67
C LEU A 107 10.27 2.89 -1.49
N LEU A 108 9.67 3.22 -0.33
CA LEU A 108 9.67 2.38 0.87
C LEU A 108 11.08 2.06 1.42
N GLY A 109 12.08 2.93 1.17
CA GLY A 109 13.45 2.74 1.61
C GLY A 109 14.22 1.69 0.81
N SER A 110 13.88 1.53 -0.48
CA SER A 110 14.59 0.64 -1.42
C SER A 110 15.73 1.36 -2.16
N GLY A 111 15.90 2.66 -1.92
CA GLY A 111 16.81 3.53 -2.65
C GLY A 111 16.15 4.15 -3.88
N PRO A 112 16.87 5.06 -4.57
CA PRO A 112 16.31 5.80 -5.70
C PRO A 112 15.98 4.88 -6.89
N VAL A 113 14.73 4.92 -7.33
CA VAL A 113 14.20 4.18 -8.49
C VAL A 113 13.57 5.14 -9.48
N ASN A 114 14.01 5.10 -10.74
CA ASN A 114 13.30 5.76 -11.84
C ASN A 114 12.02 4.97 -12.15
N LEU A 115 10.86 5.57 -11.91
CA LEU A 115 9.58 4.88 -12.02
C LEU A 115 9.18 4.59 -13.47
N ASP A 116 9.54 5.44 -14.43
CA ASP A 116 9.23 5.20 -15.84
C ASP A 116 9.96 3.95 -16.33
N GLU A 117 11.28 3.88 -16.13
CA GLU A 117 12.08 2.71 -16.49
C GLU A 117 11.65 1.46 -15.73
N PHE A 118 11.25 1.61 -14.47
CA PHE A 118 10.79 0.50 -13.65
C PHE A 118 9.47 -0.07 -14.20
N VAL A 119 8.53 0.80 -14.57
CA VAL A 119 7.25 0.41 -15.17
C VAL A 119 7.45 -0.21 -16.55
N GLU A 120 8.38 0.28 -17.36
CA GLU A 120 8.74 -0.35 -18.64
C GLU A 120 9.29 -1.77 -18.44
N ARG A 121 10.15 -1.97 -17.44
CA ARG A 121 10.77 -3.27 -17.16
C ARG A 121 9.84 -4.26 -16.48
N HIS A 122 8.99 -3.81 -15.57
CA HIS A 122 8.20 -4.68 -14.69
C HIS A 122 6.69 -4.67 -15.02
N GLY A 123 6.26 -3.78 -15.91
CA GLY A 123 4.85 -3.52 -16.23
C GLY A 123 4.18 -2.62 -15.19
N GLY A 124 2.87 -2.47 -15.29
CA GLY A 124 2.07 -1.70 -14.33
C GLY A 124 0.71 -1.32 -14.91
N ARG A 125 0.75 -0.55 -16.01
CA ARG A 125 -0.43 0.04 -16.69
C ARG A 125 -1.50 -0.98 -17.07
N GLU A 126 -1.11 -2.22 -17.33
CA GLU A 126 -2.02 -3.28 -17.80
C GLU A 126 -2.85 -3.95 -16.69
N VAL A 127 -2.52 -3.73 -15.40
CA VAL A 127 -3.10 -4.51 -14.30
C VAL A 127 -3.65 -3.65 -13.16
N CYS A 128 -2.93 -2.62 -12.69
CA CYS A 128 -3.32 -1.90 -11.45
C CYS A 128 -2.88 -0.42 -11.43
N GLY A 129 -3.01 0.28 -12.56
CA GLY A 129 -2.58 1.67 -12.68
C GLY A 129 -1.11 1.81 -13.07
N TYR A 130 -0.48 2.95 -12.79
CA TYR A 130 0.87 3.25 -13.30
C TYR A 130 1.96 2.29 -12.76
N LEU A 131 1.95 1.98 -11.45
CA LEU A 131 2.94 1.12 -10.81
C LEU A 131 2.53 -0.36 -10.74
N PRO A 132 3.48 -1.32 -10.84
CA PRO A 132 3.19 -2.73 -10.65
C PRO A 132 3.15 -3.08 -9.16
N TRP A 133 2.05 -2.79 -8.49
CA TRP A 133 1.83 -3.05 -7.05
C TRP A 133 1.99 -4.50 -6.60
N HIS A 134 2.18 -5.43 -7.55
CA HIS A 134 2.46 -6.84 -7.31
C HIS A 134 3.97 -7.13 -7.17
N PHE A 135 4.77 -6.09 -7.02
CA PHE A 135 6.21 -6.12 -6.85
C PHE A 135 6.56 -5.49 -5.49
N ASP A 136 7.36 -6.20 -4.70
CA ASP A 136 7.96 -5.70 -3.48
C ASP A 136 9.28 -5.00 -3.82
N PHE A 137 9.29 -3.67 -3.72
CA PHE A 137 10.43 -2.83 -4.05
C PHE A 137 11.64 -3.07 -3.14
N LYS A 138 11.42 -3.47 -1.88
CA LYS A 138 12.50 -3.66 -0.91
C LYS A 138 13.27 -4.96 -1.16
N VAL A 139 12.57 -6.03 -1.54
CA VAL A 139 13.19 -7.36 -1.70
C VAL A 139 13.24 -7.86 -3.15
N GLY A 140 12.68 -7.11 -4.10
CA GLY A 140 12.65 -7.47 -5.52
C GLY A 140 11.70 -8.63 -5.88
N TYR A 141 10.77 -8.99 -4.98
CA TYR A 141 9.88 -10.12 -5.16
C TYR A 141 8.60 -9.72 -5.89
N ARG A 142 8.29 -10.41 -6.99
CA ARG A 142 7.04 -10.25 -7.72
C ARG A 142 6.11 -11.44 -7.49
N TRP A 143 4.87 -11.18 -7.10
CA TRP A 143 3.84 -12.22 -7.06
C TRP A 143 2.90 -12.16 -8.26
N ASN A 144 2.25 -13.29 -8.55
CA ASN A 144 1.26 -13.37 -9.61
C ASN A 144 0.04 -12.49 -9.26
N PRO A 145 -0.33 -11.50 -10.10
CA PRO A 145 -1.47 -10.62 -9.83
C PRO A 145 -2.83 -11.32 -9.84
N LYS A 146 -2.92 -12.50 -10.46
CA LYS A 146 -4.14 -13.33 -10.46
C LYS A 146 -4.24 -14.25 -9.23
N LYS A 147 -3.25 -14.21 -8.34
CA LYS A 147 -3.23 -15.03 -7.13
C LYS A 147 -4.14 -14.41 -6.07
N PHE A 148 -4.97 -15.23 -5.44
CA PHE A 148 -5.86 -14.77 -4.39
C PHE A 148 -5.04 -14.24 -3.20
N TYR A 149 -5.39 -13.07 -2.67
CA TYR A 149 -4.51 -12.34 -1.75
C TYR A 149 -4.18 -13.14 -0.47
N LYS A 150 -5.11 -13.93 0.06
CA LYS A 150 -4.88 -14.80 1.23
C LYS A 150 -3.88 -15.95 0.97
N GLU A 151 -3.55 -16.21 -0.29
CA GLU A 151 -2.56 -17.23 -0.70
C GLU A 151 -1.19 -16.62 -1.07
N ILE A 152 -1.10 -15.30 -1.16
CA ILE A 152 0.19 -14.63 -1.35
C ILE A 152 0.99 -14.86 -0.08
N ARG A 153 2.19 -15.43 -0.25
CA ARG A 153 3.14 -15.59 0.85
C ARG A 153 3.98 -14.31 0.90
N PRO A 154 4.23 -13.76 2.10
CA PRO A 154 5.24 -12.72 2.26
C PRO A 154 6.55 -13.20 1.66
N ALA A 155 7.29 -12.28 1.01
CA ALA A 155 8.65 -12.58 0.63
C ALA A 155 9.47 -12.84 1.91
N HIS A 156 10.24 -13.93 1.91
CA HIS A 156 11.21 -14.19 2.97
C HIS A 156 12.60 -13.92 2.38
N GLY A 157 13.21 -12.83 2.84
CA GLY A 157 14.49 -12.29 2.38
C GLY A 157 14.84 -11.07 3.23
N LYS A 158 16.13 -10.69 3.29
CA LYS A 158 16.64 -9.67 4.22
C LYS A 158 15.96 -8.32 4.00
N ALA A 159 14.89 -8.08 4.75
CA ALA A 159 14.63 -6.74 5.25
C ALA A 159 15.61 -6.56 6.41
N ASP A 160 16.80 -6.03 6.09
CA ASP A 160 17.62 -5.37 7.10
C ASP A 160 16.82 -4.18 7.68
#